data_AF-A0A2D6HDI6-F1
#
_entry.id   AF-A0A2D6HDI6-F1
#
_cell.length_a   1.000
_cell.length_b   1.000
_cell.length_c   1.000
_cell.angle_alpha   90.00
_cell.angle_beta   90.00
_cell.angle_gamma   90.00
#
_symmetry.space_group_name_H-M   'P 1'
#
loop_
_entity.id
_entity.type
_entity.pdbx_description
1 polymer ?
#
loop_
_entity_poly.entity_id
_entity_poly.type
_entity_poly.pdbx_seq_one_letter_code
_entity_poly.pdbx_strand_id
1 'polypeptide(L)'
;MNSRGARASTSARTRRPAEAAGVADGAVEGRGAAGVVPFRFECHRCGHCCTGGSGLVWVEPDELPGLAAALGCGVEELAAGYLRRVSDPTDGRSRLSLRERAGGGWGGPCLLLDGSAHCRAYAARPRHCREFPFWPSILEDADAFERARSTCPGIAVVVPVEVRARAFEALEWLYGEVSALVQETGAACRSSGACCRFEEAGHELFATALEADYAAARHPDAPPPEAPGRCPYHVAGRCTARGGRALGCRTFFCEPETAGELAEAHERFLARLRAIERDCGYPAAYGRFPALLAARGVGGVRAGGETSE
;
A
#
# COMPACT_ATOMS: atom_id res chain seq x y z
N MET A 1 -52.44 37.73 -51.43
CA MET A 1 -51.85 38.96 -50.87
C MET A 1 -51.75 38.81 -49.36
N ASN A 2 -50.51 38.85 -48.84
CA ASN A 2 -50.05 39.06 -47.46
C ASN A 2 -50.98 38.79 -46.25
N SER A 3 -50.55 37.89 -45.36
CA SER A 3 -50.29 38.12 -43.91
C SER A 3 -49.98 36.79 -43.22
N ARG A 4 -48.71 36.52 -42.87
CA ARG A 4 -48.08 36.69 -41.54
C ARG A 4 -48.75 35.90 -40.41
N GLY A 5 -48.07 34.84 -39.97
CA GLY A 5 -48.38 34.08 -38.76
C GLY A 5 -47.31 33.04 -38.46
N ALA A 6 -46.08 33.48 -38.19
CA ALA A 6 -44.97 32.61 -37.78
C ALA A 6 -45.22 32.08 -36.37
N ARG A 7 -45.38 30.76 -36.20
CA ARG A 7 -45.26 30.08 -34.91
C ARG A 7 -43.85 29.51 -34.80
N ALA A 8 -43.11 29.97 -33.81
CA ALA A 8 -41.81 29.46 -33.43
C ALA A 8 -41.95 28.03 -32.91
N SER A 9 -41.30 27.08 -33.58
CA SER A 9 -41.07 25.72 -33.08
C SER A 9 -39.64 25.67 -32.54
N THR A 10 -39.51 25.82 -31.22
CA THR A 10 -38.29 25.60 -30.46
C THR A 10 -37.92 24.12 -30.49
N SER A 11 -37.07 23.73 -31.44
CA SER A 11 -36.39 22.44 -31.42
C SER A 11 -35.29 22.46 -30.34
N ALA A 12 -35.64 22.06 -29.13
CA ALA A 12 -34.70 21.75 -28.07
C ALA A 12 -33.80 20.59 -28.50
N ARG A 13 -32.59 20.88 -29.01
CA ARG A 13 -31.51 19.90 -29.10
C ARG A 13 -31.07 19.58 -27.68
N THR A 14 -31.57 18.48 -27.14
CA THR A 14 -31.04 17.81 -25.96
C THR A 14 -29.55 17.52 -26.19
N ARG A 15 -28.68 18.29 -25.53
CA ARG A 15 -27.25 17.94 -25.43
C ARG A 15 -27.14 16.70 -24.56
N ARG A 16 -26.68 15.59 -25.14
CA ARG A 16 -26.22 14.40 -24.40
C ARG A 16 -25.19 14.86 -23.37
N PRO A 17 -25.26 14.44 -22.10
CA PRO A 17 -24.18 14.66 -21.16
C PRO A 17 -22.92 13.96 -21.68
N ALA A 18 -21.79 14.67 -21.62
CA ALA A 18 -20.49 14.13 -21.97
C ALA A 18 -20.20 12.94 -21.05
N GLU A 19 -20.07 11.76 -21.65
CA GLU A 19 -19.66 10.52 -21.00
C GLU A 19 -18.34 10.78 -20.26
N ALA A 20 -18.36 10.44 -18.96
CA ALA A 20 -17.21 10.46 -18.10
C ALA A 20 -16.09 9.63 -18.72
N ALA A 21 -14.97 10.28 -19.04
CA ALA A 21 -13.76 9.57 -19.45
C ALA A 21 -13.28 8.73 -18.27
N GLY A 22 -13.52 7.42 -18.38
CA GLY A 22 -13.10 6.41 -17.42
C GLY A 22 -11.59 6.49 -17.17
N VAL A 23 -11.26 6.42 -15.89
CA VAL A 23 -9.91 6.12 -15.40
C VAL A 23 -9.48 4.82 -16.07
N ALA A 24 -8.31 4.79 -16.70
CA ALA A 24 -7.71 3.55 -17.14
C ALA A 24 -7.35 2.74 -15.88
N ASP A 25 -8.30 1.90 -15.48
CA ASP A 25 -8.09 0.73 -14.64
C ASP A 25 -7.26 -0.25 -15.48
N GLY A 26 -6.00 -0.39 -15.11
CA GLY A 26 -5.03 -1.16 -15.85
C GLY A 26 -4.02 -1.70 -14.89
N ALA A 27 -4.25 -2.93 -14.42
CA ALA A 27 -3.19 -3.76 -13.90
C ALA A 27 -2.05 -3.80 -14.94
N VAL A 28 -0.99 -3.03 -14.71
CA VAL A 28 0.21 -3.08 -15.53
C VAL A 28 1.00 -4.31 -15.09
N GLU A 29 0.55 -5.48 -15.53
CA GLU A 29 1.40 -6.67 -15.54
C GLU A 29 2.60 -6.40 -16.44
N GLY A 30 3.81 -6.46 -15.87
CA GLY A 30 5.05 -6.46 -16.65
C GLY A 30 5.86 -5.17 -16.72
N ARG A 31 5.70 -4.19 -15.80
CA ARG A 31 6.70 -3.12 -15.61
C ARG A 31 7.47 -3.24 -14.29
N GLY A 32 8.09 -4.40 -14.08
CA GLY A 32 9.28 -4.52 -13.22
C GLY A 32 10.51 -4.45 -14.13
N ALA A 33 10.94 -3.23 -14.48
CA ALA A 33 12.09 -3.01 -15.34
C ALA A 33 13.37 -2.88 -14.49
N ALA A 34 14.43 -3.60 -14.88
CA ALA A 34 15.85 -3.27 -14.63
C ALA A 34 16.34 -2.97 -13.20
N GLY A 35 15.90 -3.71 -12.17
CA GLY A 35 16.61 -3.68 -10.86
C GLY A 35 15.74 -3.87 -9.61
N VAL A 36 14.41 -3.88 -9.75
CA VAL A 36 13.46 -3.91 -8.62
C VAL A 36 12.57 -5.15 -8.62
N VAL A 37 12.04 -5.49 -7.44
CA VAL A 37 11.08 -6.60 -7.29
C VAL A 37 9.79 -6.33 -8.05
N PRO A 38 9.09 -7.36 -8.59
CA PRO A 38 7.79 -7.15 -9.23
C PRO A 38 6.79 -6.49 -8.28
N PHE A 39 5.98 -5.54 -8.78
CA PHE A 39 5.01 -4.82 -7.97
C PHE A 39 3.78 -4.40 -8.79
N ARG A 40 2.68 -4.09 -8.11
CA ARG A 40 1.49 -3.41 -8.64
C ARG A 40 1.40 -2.03 -7.99
N PHE A 41 0.76 -1.09 -8.69
CA PHE A 41 0.57 0.26 -8.18
C PHE A 41 -0.87 0.73 -8.33
N GLU A 42 -1.43 1.24 -7.24
CA GLU A 42 -2.70 1.98 -7.24
C GLU A 42 -2.57 3.25 -6.38
N CYS A 43 -2.93 4.41 -6.94
CA CYS A 43 -2.86 5.66 -6.19
C CYS A 43 -4.04 5.78 -5.21
N HIS A 44 -3.81 5.47 -3.93
CA HIS A 44 -4.83 5.56 -2.86
C HIS A 44 -5.25 6.99 -2.48
N ARG A 45 -4.78 8.02 -3.20
CA ARG A 45 -5.03 9.45 -2.89
C ARG A 45 -4.68 9.84 -1.44
N CYS A 46 -3.67 9.18 -0.88
CA CYS A 46 -3.24 9.36 0.51
C CYS A 46 -2.39 10.62 0.74
N GLY A 47 -1.96 11.31 -0.33
CA GLY A 47 -1.17 12.53 -0.24
C GLY A 47 0.31 12.36 0.16
N HIS A 48 0.76 11.19 0.65
CA HIS A 48 2.11 11.00 1.18
C HIS A 48 3.23 11.44 0.21
N CYS A 49 3.21 10.97 -1.04
CA CYS A 49 4.19 11.35 -2.06
C CYS A 49 4.11 12.84 -2.48
N CYS A 50 3.00 13.52 -2.18
CA CYS A 50 2.76 14.92 -2.51
C CYS A 50 3.04 15.88 -1.34
N THR A 51 3.18 15.38 -0.11
CA THR A 51 3.30 16.19 1.11
C THR A 51 4.75 16.41 1.55
N GLY A 52 5.62 15.42 1.38
CA GLY A 52 6.97 15.41 1.99
C GLY A 52 8.13 15.19 1.02
N GLY A 53 7.91 15.22 -0.28
CA GLY A 53 8.97 15.05 -1.27
C GLY A 53 9.85 16.29 -1.42
N SER A 54 11.17 16.11 -1.43
CA SER A 54 12.14 17.13 -1.87
C SER A 54 12.43 17.08 -3.38
N GLY A 55 11.66 16.29 -4.12
CA GLY A 55 11.85 16.03 -5.55
C GLY A 55 11.28 17.12 -6.47
N LEU A 56 11.67 17.06 -7.74
CA LEU A 56 11.16 17.95 -8.79
C LEU A 56 10.02 17.26 -9.53
N VAL A 57 8.85 17.90 -9.58
CA VAL A 57 7.70 17.39 -10.32
C VAL A 57 7.60 18.13 -11.64
N TRP A 58 8.08 17.51 -12.70
CA TRP A 58 8.14 18.11 -14.03
C TRP A 58 6.73 18.28 -14.64
N VAL A 59 6.54 19.41 -15.30
CA VAL A 59 5.32 19.74 -16.07
C VAL A 59 5.74 20.14 -17.47
N GLU A 60 5.21 19.46 -18.49
CA GLU A 60 5.49 19.82 -19.87
C GLU A 60 4.57 20.97 -20.35
N PRO A 61 5.02 21.82 -21.29
CA PRO A 61 4.24 22.98 -21.73
C PRO A 61 2.85 22.66 -22.29
N ASP A 62 2.68 21.49 -22.92
CA ASP A 62 1.40 21.00 -23.45
C ASP A 62 0.40 20.59 -22.36
N GLU A 63 0.87 20.38 -21.12
CA GLU A 63 0.02 20.03 -19.98
C GLU A 63 -0.60 21.26 -19.29
N LEU A 64 -0.07 22.46 -19.57
CA LEU A 64 -0.47 23.71 -18.91
C LEU A 64 -1.95 24.06 -19.10
N PRO A 65 -2.54 23.99 -20.30
CA PRO A 65 -3.95 24.36 -20.48
C PRO A 65 -4.90 23.45 -19.69
N GLY A 66 -4.63 22.14 -19.68
CA GLY A 66 -5.44 21.17 -18.93
C GLY A 66 -5.33 21.35 -17.42
N LEU A 67 -4.13 21.61 -16.92
CA LEU A 67 -3.88 21.87 -15.50
C LEU A 67 -4.53 23.19 -15.05
N ALA A 68 -4.43 24.25 -15.85
CA ALA A 68 -5.05 25.54 -15.57
C ALA A 68 -6.58 25.44 -15.53
N ALA A 69 -7.18 24.75 -16.50
CA ALA A 69 -8.62 24.50 -16.54
C ALA A 69 -9.12 23.71 -15.31
N ALA A 70 -8.36 22.70 -14.87
CA ALA A 70 -8.70 21.92 -13.67
C ALA A 70 -8.63 22.75 -12.37
N LEU A 71 -7.79 23.78 -12.33
CA LEU A 71 -7.66 24.69 -11.21
C LEU A 71 -8.57 25.92 -11.30
N GLY A 72 -9.27 26.10 -12.42
CA GLY A 72 -10.15 27.24 -12.66
C GLY A 72 -9.40 28.57 -12.86
N CYS A 73 -8.15 28.53 -13.31
CA CYS A 73 -7.31 29.72 -13.52
C CYS A 73 -6.79 29.83 -14.96
N GLY A 74 -6.18 30.97 -15.29
CA GLY A 74 -5.46 31.16 -16.56
C GLY A 74 -4.10 30.48 -16.59
N VAL A 75 -3.54 30.21 -17.78
CA VAL A 75 -2.21 29.59 -17.93
C VAL A 75 -1.10 30.47 -17.36
N GLU A 76 -1.21 31.79 -17.54
CA GLU A 76 -0.28 32.77 -16.99
C GLU A 76 -0.32 32.78 -15.45
N GLU A 77 -1.53 32.69 -14.88
CA GLU A 77 -1.75 32.61 -13.44
C GLU A 77 -1.21 31.30 -12.86
N LEU A 78 -1.44 30.18 -13.55
CA LEU A 78 -0.83 28.89 -13.23
C LEU A 78 0.69 28.99 -13.19
N ALA A 79 1.30 29.53 -14.25
CA ALA A 79 2.74 29.63 -14.38
C ALA A 79 3.36 30.51 -13.27
N ALA A 80 2.71 31.62 -12.92
CA ALA A 80 3.18 32.53 -11.87
C ALA A 80 3.00 31.94 -10.46
N GLY A 81 1.86 31.30 -10.18
CA GLY A 81 1.49 30.85 -8.84
C GLY A 81 1.97 29.44 -8.48
N TYR A 82 2.02 28.52 -9.46
CA TYR A 82 2.19 27.09 -9.20
C TYR A 82 3.49 26.51 -9.76
N LEU A 83 4.16 27.21 -10.69
CA LEU A 83 5.34 26.68 -11.39
C LEU A 83 6.60 27.47 -11.06
N ARG A 84 7.74 26.77 -11.11
CA ARG A 84 9.08 27.36 -11.07
C ARG A 84 9.92 26.80 -12.21
N ARG A 85 10.85 27.62 -12.72
CA ARG A 85 11.89 27.12 -13.62
C ARG A 85 13.05 26.58 -12.80
N VAL A 86 13.46 25.36 -13.08
CA VAL A 86 14.57 24.68 -12.40
C VAL A 86 15.49 24.08 -13.46
N SER A 87 16.79 24.09 -13.22
CA SER A 87 17.75 23.34 -14.02
C SER A 87 17.61 21.86 -13.68
N ASP A 88 17.33 21.03 -14.67
CA ASP A 88 17.28 19.58 -14.49
C ASP A 88 18.67 19.09 -14.03
N PRO A 89 18.79 18.41 -12.87
CA PRO A 89 20.07 17.96 -12.36
C PRO A 89 20.72 16.87 -13.23
N THR A 90 19.97 16.25 -14.14
CA THR A 90 20.48 15.16 -15.00
C THR A 90 21.15 15.68 -16.28
N ASP A 91 20.62 16.73 -16.90
CA ASP A 91 21.09 17.23 -18.21
C ASP A 91 21.32 18.76 -18.27
N GLY A 92 21.06 19.47 -17.17
CA GLY A 92 21.25 20.92 -17.07
C GLY A 92 20.19 21.77 -17.79
N ARG A 93 19.17 21.18 -18.42
CA ARG A 93 18.16 21.93 -19.17
C ARG A 93 17.20 22.65 -18.23
N SER A 94 16.79 23.86 -18.61
CA SER A 94 15.77 24.60 -17.86
C SER A 94 14.38 24.01 -18.13
N ARG A 95 13.73 23.48 -17.08
CA ARG A 95 12.40 22.85 -17.14
C ARG A 95 11.44 23.48 -16.15
N LEU A 96 10.13 23.27 -16.35
CA LEU A 96 9.09 23.70 -15.42
C LEU A 96 8.83 22.60 -14.38
N SER A 97 8.86 22.97 -13.11
CA SER A 97 8.49 22.12 -11.98
C SER A 97 7.33 22.73 -11.21
N LEU A 98 6.45 21.90 -10.65
CA LEU A 98 5.51 22.35 -9.63
C LEU A 98 6.27 22.94 -8.43
N ARG A 99 5.64 23.92 -7.79
CA ARG A 99 6.06 24.49 -6.51
C ARG A 99 5.39 23.76 -5.35
N GLU A 100 6.08 23.80 -4.23
CA GLU A 100 5.65 23.38 -2.91
C GLU A 100 5.32 24.61 -2.05
N ARG A 101 4.46 24.42 -1.05
CA ARG A 101 4.18 25.45 -0.04
C ARG A 101 5.41 25.63 0.85
N ALA A 102 5.81 26.89 1.07
CA ALA A 102 6.92 27.23 1.96
C ALA A 102 6.61 26.88 3.43
N GLY A 103 7.63 26.52 4.22
CA GLY A 103 7.49 26.42 5.68
C GLY A 103 8.14 25.23 6.40
N GLY A 104 9.02 24.45 5.77
CA GLY A 104 9.62 23.27 6.44
C GLY A 104 10.94 22.77 5.85
N GLY A 105 11.90 23.65 5.51
CA GLY A 105 13.17 23.24 4.91
C GLY A 105 13.07 22.81 3.44
N TRP A 106 14.02 21.98 2.98
CA TRP A 106 14.01 21.42 1.62
C TRP A 106 12.81 20.50 1.41
N GLY A 107 11.81 20.98 0.67
CA GLY A 107 10.57 20.23 0.39
C GLY A 107 9.37 20.71 1.21
N GLY A 108 8.18 20.38 0.72
CA GLY A 108 6.91 20.75 1.35
C GLY A 108 5.70 20.25 0.54
N PRO A 109 4.47 20.49 1.03
CA PRO A 109 3.29 20.02 0.34
C PRO A 109 3.15 20.70 -1.04
N CYS A 110 2.96 19.90 -2.08
CA CYS A 110 2.68 20.39 -3.42
C CYS A 110 1.53 21.41 -3.40
N LEU A 111 1.65 22.53 -4.13
CA LEU A 111 0.61 23.56 -4.18
C LEU A 111 -0.72 23.08 -4.81
N LEU A 112 -0.73 21.93 -5.48
CA LEU A 112 -1.96 21.32 -6.00
C LEU A 112 -2.81 20.65 -4.90
N LEU A 113 -2.24 20.39 -3.72
CA LEU A 113 -2.99 19.90 -2.57
C LEU A 113 -3.88 21.01 -1.99
N ASP A 114 -5.12 20.66 -1.61
CA ASP A 114 -6.10 21.59 -1.04
C ASP A 114 -5.87 21.92 0.45
N GLY A 115 -4.78 21.43 1.04
CA GLY A 115 -4.52 21.51 2.49
C GLY A 115 -4.85 20.20 3.23
N SER A 116 -5.46 19.24 2.54
CA SER A 116 -5.58 17.85 2.95
C SER A 116 -4.73 16.95 2.03
N ALA A 117 -4.99 15.63 2.06
CA ALA A 117 -4.40 14.66 1.14
C ALA A 117 -4.93 14.75 -0.31
N HIS A 118 -5.90 15.63 -0.58
CA HIS A 118 -6.60 15.68 -1.87
C HIS A 118 -5.93 16.63 -2.88
N CYS A 119 -5.70 16.13 -4.09
CA CYS A 119 -5.14 16.90 -5.20
C CYS A 119 -6.27 17.54 -6.02
N ARG A 120 -6.30 18.88 -6.08
CA ARG A 120 -7.32 19.65 -6.80
C ARG A 120 -7.34 19.41 -8.31
N ALA A 121 -6.21 18.97 -8.87
CA ALA A 121 -6.06 18.68 -10.28
C ALA A 121 -5.87 17.17 -10.56
N TYR A 122 -6.40 16.28 -9.71
CA TYR A 122 -6.14 14.83 -9.79
C TYR A 122 -6.36 14.23 -11.20
N ALA A 123 -7.43 14.63 -11.88
CA ALA A 123 -7.76 14.18 -13.23
C ALA A 123 -6.83 14.76 -14.32
N ALA A 124 -6.29 15.96 -14.08
CA ALA A 124 -5.40 16.67 -14.99
C ALA A 124 -3.94 16.65 -14.51
N ARG A 125 -3.57 15.65 -13.69
CA ARG A 125 -2.22 15.54 -13.14
C ARG A 125 -1.17 15.52 -14.25
N PRO A 126 -0.03 16.21 -14.08
CA PRO A 126 1.09 16.10 -15.00
C PRO A 126 1.52 14.65 -15.22
N ARG A 127 2.12 14.37 -16.37
CA ARG A 127 2.61 13.05 -16.77
C ARG A 127 3.55 12.49 -15.71
N HIS A 128 4.43 13.33 -15.17
CA HIS A 128 5.32 12.97 -14.07
C HIS A 128 4.54 12.37 -12.88
N CYS A 129 3.46 13.03 -12.42
CA CYS A 129 2.62 12.51 -11.34
C CYS A 129 1.84 11.23 -11.70
N ARG A 130 1.42 11.09 -12.96
CA ARG A 130 0.66 9.92 -13.44
C ARG A 130 1.55 8.68 -13.59
N GLU A 131 2.82 8.89 -13.93
CA GLU A 131 3.79 7.83 -14.14
C GLU A 131 4.46 7.37 -12.85
N PHE A 132 4.31 8.07 -11.72
CA PHE A 132 4.78 7.56 -10.44
C PHE A 132 4.14 6.18 -10.15
N PRO A 133 4.89 5.16 -9.68
CA PRO A 133 6.33 5.13 -9.38
C PRO A 133 7.21 4.57 -10.52
N PHE A 134 6.70 4.49 -11.74
CA PHE A 134 7.38 3.90 -12.91
C PHE A 134 8.44 4.79 -13.57
N TRP A 135 9.06 5.70 -12.82
CA TRP A 135 10.15 6.53 -13.34
C TRP A 135 11.44 5.72 -13.43
N PRO A 136 12.31 5.95 -14.44
CA PRO A 136 13.61 5.26 -14.53
C PRO A 136 14.44 5.39 -13.24
N SER A 137 14.44 6.56 -12.61
CA SER A 137 15.14 6.82 -11.33
C SER A 137 14.63 6.00 -10.14
N ILE A 138 13.47 5.38 -10.25
CA ILE A 138 12.90 4.47 -9.23
C ILE A 138 13.08 3.03 -9.67
N LEU A 139 12.86 2.72 -10.96
CA LEU A 139 12.92 1.35 -11.47
C LEU A 139 14.34 0.79 -11.61
N GLU A 140 15.33 1.66 -11.84
CA GLU A 140 16.74 1.27 -12.06
C GLU A 140 17.58 1.32 -10.77
N ASP A 141 17.00 1.77 -9.64
CA ASP A 141 17.67 1.88 -8.34
C ASP A 141 16.80 1.22 -7.25
N ALA A 142 17.30 0.10 -6.71
CA ALA A 142 16.61 -0.66 -5.66
C ALA A 142 16.38 0.15 -4.38
N ASP A 143 17.32 1.02 -3.99
CA ASP A 143 17.14 1.87 -2.82
C ASP A 143 16.12 2.99 -3.09
N ALA A 144 16.08 3.52 -4.32
CA ALA A 144 15.06 4.48 -4.72
C ALA A 144 13.66 3.87 -4.72
N PHE A 145 13.55 2.63 -5.19
CA PHE A 145 12.31 1.86 -5.11
C PHE A 145 11.85 1.66 -3.68
N GLU A 146 12.74 1.24 -2.78
CA GLU A 146 12.38 1.04 -1.37
C GLU A 146 11.98 2.36 -0.69
N ARG A 147 12.63 3.49 -1.01
CA ARG A 147 12.19 4.83 -0.55
C ARG A 147 10.82 5.23 -1.09
N ALA A 148 10.52 4.90 -2.35
CA ALA A 148 9.22 5.17 -2.93
C ALA A 148 8.14 4.31 -2.27
N ARG A 149 8.43 3.01 -2.05
CA ARG A 149 7.56 2.03 -1.40
C ARG A 149 7.27 2.37 0.06
N SER A 150 8.27 2.84 0.81
CA SER A 150 8.07 3.31 2.18
C SER A 150 7.21 4.58 2.27
N THR A 151 7.20 5.38 1.19
CA THR A 151 6.43 6.62 1.11
C THR A 151 5.00 6.38 0.64
N CYS A 152 4.78 5.47 -0.31
CA CYS A 152 3.49 5.28 -0.95
C CYS A 152 2.89 3.90 -0.64
N PRO A 153 1.76 3.82 0.11
CA PRO A 153 1.10 2.55 0.41
C PRO A 153 0.46 1.89 -0.83
N GLY A 154 0.41 2.60 -1.95
CA GLY A 154 -0.08 2.08 -3.22
C GLY A 154 0.89 1.16 -3.94
N ILE A 155 2.15 1.10 -3.52
CA ILE A 155 3.18 0.24 -4.13
C ILE A 155 3.16 -1.12 -3.43
N ALA A 156 2.54 -2.11 -4.07
CA ALA A 156 2.36 -3.45 -3.52
C ALA A 156 3.29 -4.44 -4.24
N VAL A 157 4.27 -4.98 -3.51
CA VAL A 157 5.17 -6.01 -4.06
C VAL A 157 4.39 -7.27 -4.40
N VAL A 158 4.67 -7.83 -5.57
CA VAL A 158 4.13 -9.09 -6.05
C VAL A 158 5.21 -10.14 -5.94
N VAL A 159 4.94 -11.16 -5.11
CA VAL A 159 5.83 -12.32 -5.01
C VAL A 159 5.51 -13.28 -6.15
N PRO A 160 6.50 -13.66 -7.00
CA PRO A 160 6.31 -14.69 -8.03
C PRO A 160 5.77 -15.99 -7.44
N VAL A 161 4.92 -16.69 -8.19
CA VAL A 161 4.22 -17.88 -7.70
C VAL A 161 5.19 -18.97 -7.27
N GLU A 162 6.28 -19.15 -8.02
CA GLU A 162 7.33 -20.15 -7.79
C GLU A 162 8.15 -19.81 -6.54
N VAL A 163 8.49 -18.53 -6.36
CA VAL A 163 9.18 -18.02 -5.17
C VAL A 163 8.31 -18.23 -3.94
N ARG A 164 7.02 -17.91 -4.04
CA ARG A 164 6.06 -18.10 -2.95
C ARG A 164 5.90 -19.56 -2.58
N ALA A 165 5.75 -20.45 -3.55
CA ALA A 165 5.60 -21.89 -3.31
C ALA A 165 6.82 -22.47 -2.57
N ARG A 166 8.04 -22.16 -3.04
CA ARG A 166 9.28 -22.60 -2.39
C ARG A 166 9.42 -22.07 -0.96
N ALA A 167 9.10 -20.79 -0.76
CA ALA A 167 9.18 -20.18 0.57
C ALA A 167 8.14 -20.76 1.54
N PHE A 168 6.94 -21.08 1.08
CA PHE A 168 5.90 -21.73 1.90
C PHE A 168 6.31 -23.15 2.29
N GLU A 169 6.85 -23.95 1.37
CA GLU A 169 7.36 -25.29 1.67
C GLU A 169 8.47 -25.25 2.73
N ALA A 170 9.44 -24.34 2.57
CA ALA A 170 10.51 -24.16 3.55
C ALA A 170 9.99 -23.67 4.91
N LEU A 171 9.01 -22.78 4.93
CA LEU A 171 8.36 -22.31 6.17
C LEU A 171 7.61 -23.43 6.87
N GLU A 172 6.91 -24.30 6.13
CA GLU A 172 6.20 -25.45 6.68
C GLU A 172 7.16 -26.43 7.36
N TRP A 173 8.31 -26.70 6.72
CA TRP A 173 9.37 -27.50 7.32
C TRP A 173 9.89 -26.87 8.62
N LEU A 174 10.21 -25.57 8.59
CA LEU A 174 10.65 -24.82 9.77
C LEU A 174 9.61 -24.88 10.90
N TYR A 175 8.34 -24.73 10.58
CA TYR A 175 7.24 -24.82 11.55
C TYR A 175 7.04 -26.24 12.10
N GLY A 176 7.39 -27.28 11.35
CA GLY A 176 7.48 -28.65 11.84
C GLY A 176 8.54 -28.78 12.94
N GLU A 177 9.73 -28.21 12.72
CA GLU A 177 10.81 -28.20 13.71
C GLU A 177 10.46 -27.38 14.95
N VAL A 178 9.81 -26.22 14.79
CA VAL A 178 9.27 -25.43 15.91
C VAL A 178 8.28 -26.27 16.72
N SER A 179 7.40 -27.01 16.05
CA SER A 179 6.41 -27.84 16.73
C SER A 179 7.05 -28.98 17.52
N ALA A 180 8.11 -29.61 17.00
CA ALA A 180 8.83 -30.67 17.70
C ALA A 180 9.49 -30.11 18.97
N LEU A 181 10.18 -28.97 18.87
CA LEU A 181 10.81 -28.32 20.03
C LEU A 181 9.79 -27.93 21.10
N VAL A 182 8.66 -27.31 20.71
CA VAL A 182 7.63 -26.90 21.66
C VAL A 182 7.00 -28.10 22.37
N GLN A 183 6.91 -29.26 21.71
CA GLN A 183 6.45 -30.49 22.37
C GLN A 183 7.44 -30.99 23.42
N GLU A 184 8.74 -30.84 23.19
CA GLU A 184 9.80 -31.22 24.14
C GLU A 184 9.79 -30.35 25.40
N THR A 185 9.43 -29.06 25.29
CA THR A 185 9.32 -28.15 26.45
C THR A 185 8.07 -28.41 27.30
N GLY A 186 7.10 -29.17 26.78
CA GLY A 186 5.80 -29.40 27.42
C GLY A 186 4.84 -28.19 27.37
N ALA A 187 5.23 -27.09 26.73
CA ALA A 187 4.39 -25.90 26.62
C ALA A 187 3.11 -26.19 25.82
N ALA A 188 1.95 -25.86 26.39
CA ALA A 188 0.65 -26.14 25.77
C ALA A 188 -0.24 -24.90 25.66
N CYS A 189 -0.89 -24.74 24.50
CA CYS A 189 -1.87 -23.69 24.31
C CYS A 189 -3.21 -24.09 24.95
N ARG A 190 -3.58 -23.45 26.06
CA ARG A 190 -4.89 -23.62 26.71
C ARG A 190 -6.07 -22.97 25.97
N SER A 191 -5.83 -22.42 24.78
CA SER A 191 -6.84 -21.73 23.96
C SER A 191 -7.63 -20.64 24.70
N SER A 192 -6.97 -19.95 25.63
CA SER A 192 -7.56 -18.86 26.44
C SER A 192 -7.75 -17.55 25.68
N GLY A 193 -7.15 -17.43 24.49
CA GLY A 193 -7.12 -16.21 23.67
C GLY A 193 -6.30 -15.07 24.27
N ALA A 194 -5.81 -15.19 25.50
CA ALA A 194 -5.16 -14.11 26.25
C ALA A 194 -3.90 -13.58 25.55
N CYS A 195 -3.12 -14.44 24.90
CA CYS A 195 -1.93 -14.05 24.14
C CYS A 195 -2.22 -13.27 22.85
N CYS A 196 -3.48 -13.21 22.40
CA CYS A 196 -3.90 -12.53 21.17
C CYS A 196 -4.76 -11.29 21.44
N ARG A 197 -4.99 -10.95 22.71
CA ARG A 197 -5.64 -9.71 23.16
C ARG A 197 -4.59 -8.62 23.36
N PHE A 198 -3.96 -8.18 22.28
CA PHE A 198 -2.78 -7.31 22.33
C PHE A 198 -3.03 -5.96 23.01
N GLU A 199 -4.26 -5.46 22.89
CA GLU A 199 -4.71 -4.24 23.58
C GLU A 199 -4.78 -4.38 25.10
N GLU A 200 -4.84 -5.61 25.62
CA GLU A 200 -4.87 -5.93 27.05
C GLU A 200 -3.54 -6.52 27.54
N ALA A 201 -2.82 -7.24 26.68
CA ALA A 201 -1.74 -8.14 27.07
C ALA A 201 -0.35 -7.48 27.17
N GLY A 202 -0.23 -6.19 26.83
CA GLY A 202 1.00 -5.41 26.93
C GLY A 202 2.12 -5.85 25.97
N HIS A 203 1.82 -6.71 25.00
CA HIS A 203 2.75 -7.16 23.96
C HIS A 203 2.07 -7.19 22.59
N GLU A 204 2.85 -6.92 21.54
CA GLU A 204 2.39 -6.93 20.15
C GLU A 204 3.01 -8.12 19.40
N LEU A 205 2.24 -8.74 18.52
CA LEU A 205 2.74 -9.79 17.63
C LEU A 205 3.35 -9.18 16.37
N PHE A 206 4.66 -9.33 16.23
CA PHE A 206 5.38 -9.07 15.00
C PHE A 206 5.56 -10.36 14.20
N ALA A 207 5.60 -10.23 12.89
CA ALA A 207 5.80 -11.32 11.96
C ALA A 207 6.44 -10.79 10.67
N THR A 208 6.98 -11.71 9.87
CA THR A 208 7.46 -11.38 8.53
C THR A 208 6.33 -11.31 7.50
N ALA A 209 6.59 -10.69 6.35
CA ALA A 209 5.66 -10.71 5.23
C ALA A 209 5.39 -12.14 4.74
N LEU A 210 6.41 -13.01 4.70
CA LEU A 210 6.25 -14.43 4.35
C LEU A 210 5.22 -15.11 5.24
N GLU A 211 5.28 -14.89 6.55
CA GLU A 211 4.32 -15.49 7.50
C GLU A 211 2.90 -14.93 7.33
N ALA A 212 2.76 -13.63 7.05
CA ALA A 212 1.48 -13.03 6.78
C ALA A 212 0.85 -13.52 5.46
N ASP A 213 1.66 -13.73 4.41
CA ASP A 213 1.21 -14.32 3.15
C ASP A 213 0.79 -15.78 3.36
N TYR A 214 1.59 -16.54 4.11
CA TYR A 214 1.27 -17.92 4.47
C TYR A 214 -0.05 -18.01 5.25
N ALA A 215 -0.24 -17.14 6.24
CA ALA A 215 -1.46 -17.08 7.02
C ALA A 215 -2.69 -16.74 6.16
N ALA A 216 -2.60 -15.70 5.33
CA ALA A 216 -3.68 -15.28 4.44
C ALA A 216 -4.01 -16.35 3.38
N ALA A 217 -3.01 -17.06 2.85
CA ALA A 217 -3.23 -18.14 1.90
C ALA A 217 -3.95 -19.35 2.51
N ARG A 218 -3.65 -19.68 3.78
CA ARG A 218 -4.29 -20.80 4.49
C ARG A 218 -5.66 -20.44 5.08
N HIS A 219 -5.85 -19.17 5.45
CA HIS A 219 -7.05 -18.68 6.10
C HIS A 219 -7.47 -17.32 5.50
N PRO A 220 -7.97 -17.29 4.25
CA PRO A 220 -8.27 -16.03 3.56
C PRO A 220 -9.45 -15.27 4.18
N ASP A 221 -10.36 -15.98 4.84
CA ASP A 221 -11.56 -15.41 5.42
C ASP A 221 -11.39 -15.14 6.92
N ALA A 222 -11.53 -13.87 7.30
CA ALA A 222 -11.59 -13.44 8.69
C ALA A 222 -12.53 -12.23 8.83
N PRO A 223 -13.27 -12.11 9.94
CA PRO A 223 -14.07 -10.92 10.20
C PRO A 223 -13.18 -9.71 10.51
N PRO A 224 -13.75 -8.49 10.51
CA PRO A 224 -13.07 -7.33 11.06
C PRO A 224 -12.57 -7.60 12.50
N PRO A 225 -11.39 -7.08 12.87
CA PRO A 225 -10.88 -7.22 14.24
C PRO A 225 -11.88 -6.71 15.28
N GLU A 226 -12.07 -7.47 16.36
CA GLU A 226 -12.98 -7.10 17.47
C GLU A 226 -12.52 -5.86 18.25
N ALA A 227 -11.25 -5.46 18.10
CA ALA A 227 -10.67 -4.27 18.71
C ALA A 227 -9.52 -3.71 17.85
N PRO A 228 -9.20 -2.40 17.95
CA PRO A 228 -8.06 -1.82 17.27
C PRO A 228 -6.75 -2.56 17.60
N GLY A 229 -6.00 -2.95 16.57
CA GLY A 229 -4.73 -3.68 16.74
C GLY A 229 -4.87 -5.16 17.06
N ARG A 230 -6.08 -5.67 17.31
CA ARG A 230 -6.32 -7.11 17.53
C ARG A 230 -6.15 -7.90 16.24
N CYS A 231 -5.70 -9.15 16.35
CA CYS A 231 -5.61 -10.05 15.19
C CYS A 231 -7.02 -10.36 14.65
N PRO A 232 -7.29 -10.27 13.33
CA PRO A 232 -8.60 -10.59 12.76
C PRO A 232 -8.99 -12.07 12.93
N TYR A 233 -8.02 -12.96 13.15
CA TYR A 233 -8.28 -14.37 13.46
C TYR A 233 -8.63 -14.62 14.92
N HIS A 234 -8.61 -13.61 15.78
CA HIS A 234 -9.10 -13.72 17.15
C HIS A 234 -10.61 -13.44 17.16
N VAL A 235 -11.40 -14.52 17.21
CA VAL A 235 -12.87 -14.47 17.18
C VAL A 235 -13.41 -15.16 18.42
N ALA A 236 -14.26 -14.46 19.18
CA ALA A 236 -14.90 -14.95 20.38
C ALA A 236 -13.91 -15.58 21.39
N GLY A 237 -12.75 -14.93 21.57
CA GLY A 237 -11.73 -15.37 22.53
C GLY A 237 -10.82 -16.51 22.03
N ARG A 238 -10.88 -16.90 20.75
CA ARG A 238 -10.11 -18.02 20.19
C ARG A 238 -9.48 -17.68 18.85
N CYS A 239 -8.37 -18.34 18.55
CA CYS A 239 -7.74 -18.25 17.24
C CYS A 239 -8.45 -19.18 16.24
N THR A 240 -8.97 -18.63 15.15
CA THR A 240 -9.60 -19.39 14.05
C THR A 240 -8.61 -19.82 12.96
N ALA A 241 -7.39 -19.25 12.95
CA ALA A 241 -6.34 -19.55 11.96
C ALA A 241 -5.17 -20.35 12.55
N ARG A 242 -5.47 -21.47 13.23
CA ARG A 242 -4.45 -22.29 13.92
C ARG A 242 -3.34 -22.77 12.98
N GLY A 243 -3.69 -23.09 11.73
CA GLY A 243 -2.75 -23.55 10.69
C GLY A 243 -1.87 -22.41 10.14
N GLY A 244 -2.40 -21.19 10.12
CA GLY A 244 -1.71 -19.97 9.67
C GLY A 244 -1.02 -19.17 10.77
N ARG A 245 -0.81 -19.74 11.97
CA ARG A 245 -0.10 -19.06 13.06
C ARG A 245 1.33 -18.69 12.66
N ALA A 246 1.70 -17.43 12.89
CA ALA A 246 3.08 -16.94 12.79
C ALA A 246 3.98 -17.57 13.88
N LEU A 247 5.30 -17.42 13.73
CA LEU A 247 6.32 -17.94 14.63
C LEU A 247 6.08 -17.48 16.08
N GLY A 248 5.80 -16.20 16.30
CA GLY A 248 5.49 -15.68 17.63
C GLY A 248 4.31 -16.39 18.30
N CYS A 249 3.28 -16.77 17.53
CA CYS A 249 2.14 -17.55 18.05
C CYS A 249 2.46 -19.03 18.31
N ARG A 250 3.61 -19.52 17.83
CA ARG A 250 4.08 -20.90 18.02
C ARG A 250 5.08 -21.00 19.17
N THR A 251 5.75 -19.90 19.50
CA THR A 251 6.78 -19.84 20.55
C THR A 251 6.36 -18.97 21.75
N PHE A 252 5.09 -18.59 21.87
CA PHE A 252 4.59 -17.84 23.01
C PHE A 252 3.39 -18.54 23.66
N PHE A 253 3.46 -18.74 24.98
CA PHE A 253 2.43 -19.36 25.79
C PHE A 253 2.25 -18.58 27.10
N CYS A 254 1.10 -18.76 27.77
CA CYS A 254 0.78 -18.03 29.00
C CYS A 254 1.51 -18.56 30.24
N GLU A 255 2.29 -19.64 30.11
CA GLU A 255 2.98 -20.30 31.21
C GLU A 255 4.41 -19.75 31.35
N PRO A 256 4.76 -19.15 32.49
CA PRO A 256 6.04 -18.46 32.65
C PRO A 256 7.25 -19.41 32.67
N GLU A 257 7.06 -20.69 32.98
CA GLU A 257 8.14 -21.65 33.19
C GLU A 257 8.95 -21.92 31.91
N THR A 258 8.30 -21.88 30.75
CA THR A 258 8.93 -22.14 29.44
C THR A 258 9.29 -20.85 28.68
N ALA A 259 8.99 -19.68 29.26
CA ALA A 259 9.08 -18.40 28.56
C ALA A 259 10.52 -18.06 28.10
N GLY A 260 11.53 -18.37 28.92
CA GLY A 260 12.93 -18.11 28.58
C GLY A 260 13.43 -18.95 27.40
N GLU A 261 13.26 -20.27 27.49
CA GLU A 261 13.67 -21.21 26.45
C GLU A 261 12.96 -20.93 25.10
N LEU A 262 11.67 -20.61 25.17
CA LEU A 262 10.89 -20.32 23.97
C LEU A 262 11.23 -18.95 23.34
N ALA A 263 11.69 -17.98 24.13
CA ALA A 263 12.20 -16.72 23.61
C ALA A 263 13.53 -16.91 22.86
N GLU A 264 14.43 -17.72 23.39
CA GLU A 264 15.68 -18.09 22.68
C GLU A 264 15.38 -18.88 21.40
N ALA A 265 14.43 -19.81 21.47
CA ALA A 265 13.96 -20.53 20.30
C ALA A 265 13.35 -19.58 19.26
N HIS A 266 12.56 -18.60 19.68
CA HIS A 266 11.97 -17.59 18.79
C HIS A 266 13.04 -16.86 17.98
N GLU A 267 14.07 -16.30 18.63
CA GLU A 267 15.15 -15.58 17.94
C GLU A 267 15.90 -16.48 16.96
N ARG A 268 16.21 -17.72 17.38
CA ARG A 268 16.89 -18.70 16.52
C ARG A 268 16.05 -19.04 15.27
N PHE A 269 14.76 -19.32 15.45
CA PHE A 269 13.87 -19.65 14.32
C PHE A 269 13.57 -18.43 13.45
N LEU A 270 13.51 -17.23 14.02
CA LEU A 270 13.36 -15.99 13.26
C LEU A 270 14.58 -15.75 12.35
N ALA A 271 15.79 -16.01 12.85
CA ALA A 271 17.00 -15.94 12.03
C ALA A 271 16.97 -16.90 10.84
N ARG A 272 16.47 -18.13 11.06
CA ARG A 272 16.28 -19.15 10.01
C ARG A 272 15.17 -18.78 9.03
N LEU A 273 14.08 -18.19 9.52
CA LEU A 273 13.00 -17.69 8.68
C LEU A 273 13.51 -16.57 7.75
N ARG A 274 14.30 -15.63 8.28
CA ARG A 274 14.95 -14.60 7.46
C ARG A 274 15.95 -15.19 6.47
N ALA A 275 16.55 -16.35 6.77
CA ALA A 275 17.38 -17.07 5.81
C ALA A 275 16.52 -17.63 4.66
N ILE A 276 15.36 -18.24 4.97
CA ILE A 276 14.40 -18.67 3.94
C ILE A 276 14.00 -17.51 3.03
N GLU A 277 13.70 -16.33 3.58
CA GLU A 277 13.37 -15.15 2.78
C GLU A 277 14.52 -14.79 1.82
N ARG A 278 15.76 -14.70 2.31
CA ARG A 278 16.93 -14.40 1.47
C ARG A 278 17.18 -15.46 0.40
N ASP A 279 17.19 -16.73 0.79
CA ASP A 279 17.53 -17.86 -0.09
C ASP A 279 16.46 -18.06 -1.18
N CYS A 280 15.21 -17.76 -0.86
CA CYS A 280 14.12 -17.82 -1.83
C CYS A 280 14.02 -16.58 -2.72
N GLY A 281 14.69 -15.47 -2.38
CA GLY A 281 14.43 -14.17 -2.99
C GLY A 281 13.05 -13.61 -2.60
N TYR A 282 12.54 -13.97 -1.42
CA TYR A 282 11.29 -13.45 -0.90
C TYR A 282 11.49 -12.01 -0.40
N PRO A 283 10.62 -11.05 -0.77
CA PRO A 283 10.73 -9.67 -0.31
C PRO A 283 10.64 -9.56 1.21
N ALA A 284 11.74 -9.13 1.84
CA ALA A 284 11.82 -9.03 3.28
C ALA A 284 10.95 -7.87 3.80
N ALA A 285 10.11 -8.16 4.79
CA ALA A 285 9.43 -7.16 5.59
C ALA A 285 9.10 -7.75 6.96
N TYR A 286 9.15 -6.91 8.00
CA TYR A 286 8.86 -7.30 9.37
C TYR A 286 8.02 -6.21 10.03
N GLY A 287 6.91 -6.59 10.65
CA GLY A 287 5.98 -5.63 11.21
C GLY A 287 4.86 -6.28 12.01
N ARG A 288 3.95 -5.46 12.50
CA ARG A 288 2.79 -5.92 13.27
C ARG A 288 1.92 -6.84 12.42
N PHE A 289 1.74 -8.07 12.89
CA PHE A 289 1.01 -9.10 12.14
C PHE A 289 -0.42 -8.68 11.74
N PRO A 290 -1.23 -8.04 12.61
CA PRO A 290 -2.55 -7.55 12.21
C PRO A 290 -2.51 -6.53 11.05
N ALA A 291 -1.51 -5.65 11.02
CA ALA A 291 -1.35 -4.68 9.95
C ALA A 291 -0.91 -5.36 8.64
N LEU A 292 -0.01 -6.35 8.72
CA LEU A 292 0.41 -7.16 7.58
C LEU A 292 -0.75 -7.99 6.99
N LEU A 293 -1.64 -8.51 7.83
CA LEU A 293 -2.85 -9.21 7.42
C LEU A 293 -3.86 -8.28 6.74
N ALA A 294 -4.10 -7.09 7.31
CA ALA A 294 -4.99 -6.09 6.73
C ALA A 294 -4.52 -5.65 5.34
N ALA A 295 -3.20 -5.49 5.15
CA ALA A 295 -2.59 -5.19 3.84
C ALA A 295 -2.81 -6.30 2.79
N ARG A 296 -3.19 -7.51 3.23
CA ARG A 296 -3.53 -8.67 2.38
C ARG A 296 -5.05 -8.87 2.25
N GLY A 297 -5.85 -7.92 2.71
CA GLY A 297 -7.31 -7.98 2.67
C GLY A 297 -7.95 -8.86 3.75
N VAL A 298 -7.17 -9.42 4.68
CA VAL A 298 -7.68 -10.25 5.78
C VAL A 298 -8.28 -9.36 6.86
N GLY A 299 -9.52 -9.62 7.25
CA GLY A 299 -10.25 -8.82 8.23
C GLY A 299 -10.74 -7.47 7.71
N GLY A 300 -10.76 -7.28 6.38
CA GLY A 300 -11.43 -6.14 5.76
C GLY A 300 -12.95 -6.31 5.70
N VAL A 301 -13.68 -5.20 5.70
CA VAL A 301 -15.11 -5.21 5.36
C VAL A 301 -15.21 -5.47 3.85
N ARG A 302 -15.74 -6.61 3.42
CA ARG A 302 -16.09 -6.82 2.01
C ARG A 302 -17.14 -5.78 1.63
N ALA A 303 -16.83 -4.92 0.66
CA ALA A 303 -17.82 -4.02 0.07
C ALA A 303 -18.85 -4.88 -0.68
N GLY A 304 -19.97 -5.20 -0.04
CA GLY A 304 -20.99 -6.08 -0.61
C GLY A 304 -21.83 -6.78 0.45
N GLY A 305 -22.68 -6.01 1.11
CA GLY A 305 -23.73 -6.50 1.99
C GLY A 305 -24.80 -5.43 2.09
N GLU A 306 -25.67 -5.35 1.09
CA GLU A 306 -26.93 -4.64 1.20
C GLU A 306 -27.70 -5.24 2.38
N THR A 307 -27.69 -4.54 3.51
CA THR A 307 -28.68 -4.77 4.57
C THR A 307 -30.01 -4.28 4.03
N SER A 308 -30.80 -5.23 3.53
CA SER A 308 -32.24 -5.05 3.39
C SER A 308 -32.85 -5.07 4.79
N GLU A 309 -33.20 -3.90 5.30
CA GLU A 309 -34.27 -3.71 6.29
C GLU A 309 -35.32 -2.80 5.67
#